data_AF-A0A915KI17-F1
#
_entry.id   AF-A0A915KI17-F1
#
_cell.length_a   1.000
_cell.length_b   1.000
_cell.length_c   1.000
_cell.angle_alpha   90.00
_cell.angle_beta   90.00
_cell.angle_gamma   90.00
#
_symmetry.space_group_name_H-M   'P 1'
#
loop_
_entity.id
_entity.type
_entity.pdbx_description
1 polymer ?
#
loop_
_entity_poly.entity_id
_entity_poly.type
_entity_poly.pdbx_seq_one_letter_code
_entity_poly.pdbx_strand_id
1 'polypeptide(L)' 'MFDSDSMQITQIFVVERPEFRELRLVGVRLANGQQISDILKGNGKIRFIFLLFGPPTPNLENYDVGRALGVMFTNK' A
#
# COMPACT_ATOMS: atom_id res chain seq x y z
N MET A 1 -12.22 -4.71 24.87
CA MET A 1 -11.75 -5.82 24.02
C MET A 1 -11.92 -5.34 22.58
N PHE A 2 -10.85 -4.97 21.89
CA PHE A 2 -10.95 -4.47 20.52
C PHE A 2 -11.31 -5.66 19.61
N ASP A 3 -12.43 -5.52 18.91
CA ASP A 3 -12.95 -6.54 18.02
C ASP A 3 -11.99 -6.70 16.83
N SER A 4 -11.23 -7.80 16.82
CA SER A 4 -10.12 -8.03 15.88
C SER A 4 -10.59 -8.22 14.43
N ASP A 5 -11.90 -8.34 14.19
CA ASP A 5 -12.51 -8.40 12.86
C ASP A 5 -12.79 -7.03 12.23
N SER A 6 -12.52 -5.92 12.94
CA SER A 6 -12.82 -4.56 12.45
C SER A 6 -11.63 -3.80 11.85
N MET A 7 -10.39 -4.20 12.15
CA MET A 7 -9.20 -3.45 11.71
C MET A 7 -8.67 -3.96 10.36
N GLN A 8 -9.21 -3.40 9.28
CA GLN A 8 -8.75 -3.65 7.93
C GLN A 8 -7.52 -2.79 7.63
N ILE A 9 -6.43 -3.43 7.22
CA ILE A 9 -5.16 -2.75 6.96
C ILE A 9 -4.98 -2.52 5.46
N THR A 10 -4.55 -1.30 5.11
CA THR A 10 -4.08 -0.95 3.78
C THR A 10 -2.57 -1.00 3.77
N GLN A 11 -2.00 -1.85 2.91
CA GLN A 11 -0.56 -1.91 2.69
C GLN A 11 -0.19 -1.10 1.45
N ILE A 12 0.85 -0.28 1.55
CA ILE A 12 1.40 0.49 0.43
C ILE A 12 2.86 0.09 0.25
N PHE A 13 3.23 -0.24 -0.98
CA PHE A 13 4.59 -0.52 -1.39
C PHE A 13 5.02 0.54 -2.39
N VAL A 14 6.19 1.12 -2.16
CA VAL A 14 6.83 2.06 -3.08
C VAL A 14 8.16 1.46 -3.49
N VAL A 15 8.36 1.26 -4.80
CA VAL A 15 9.55 0.60 -5.32
C VAL A 15 10.09 1.35 -6.53
N GLU A 16 11.30 1.88 -6.41
CA GLU A 16 11.97 2.51 -7.54
C GLU A 16 12.68 1.47 -8.40
N ARG A 17 12.40 1.52 -9.70
CA ARG A 17 12.80 0.56 -10.72
C ARG A 17 13.09 1.30 -12.03
N PRO A 18 14.36 1.66 -12.31
CA PRO A 18 14.77 2.41 -13.50
C PRO A 18 14.42 1.73 -14.83
N GLU A 19 14.19 0.42 -14.83
CA GLU A 19 13.81 -0.36 -16.00
C GLU A 19 12.40 -0.02 -16.54
N PHE A 20 11.54 0.63 -15.74
CA PHE A 20 10.24 1.08 -16.20
C PHE A 20 10.33 2.46 -16.87
N ARG A 21 9.49 2.69 -17.87
CA ARG A 21 9.43 3.97 -18.60
C ARG A 21 8.65 5.06 -17.87
N GLU A 22 7.74 4.67 -16.99
CA GLU A 22 6.78 5.55 -16.35
C GLU A 22 6.41 5.01 -14.96
N LEU A 23 5.90 5.90 -14.10
CA LEU A 23 5.35 5.54 -12.80
C LEU A 23 4.02 4.81 -12.97
N ARG A 24 3.85 3.70 -12.26
CA ARG A 24 2.66 2.85 -12.30
C ARG A 24 2.12 2.66 -10.89
N LEU A 25 0.79 2.72 -10.79
CA LEU A 25 0.06 2.42 -9.56
C LEU A 25 -0.89 1.25 -9.81
N VAL A 26 -0.77 0.21 -8.98
CA VAL A 26 -1.69 -0.91 -8.97
C VAL A 26 -2.38 -0.94 -7.61
N GLY A 27 -3.71 -0.90 -7.62
CA GLY A 27 -4.54 -1.05 -6.43
C GLY A 27 -5.27 -2.39 -6.46
N VAL A 28 -5.14 -3.16 -5.38
CA VAL A 28 -5.80 -4.45 -5.20
C VAL A 28 -6.68 -4.38 -3.95
N ARG A 29 -7.95 -4.75 -4.11
CA ARG A 29 -8.85 -5.02 -2.98
C ARG A 29 -9.06 -6.53 -2.90
N LEU A 30 -8.65 -7.14 -1.80
CA LEU A 30 -8.89 -8.55 -1.57
C LEU A 30 -10.39 -8.80 -1.35
N ALA A 31 -10.89 -9.98 -1.75
CA ALA A 31 -12.29 -10.35 -1.55
C ALA A 31 -12.63 -10.45 -0.05
N ASN A 32 -11.69 -10.93 0.76
CA ASN A 32 -11.73 -10.99 2.22
C ASN A 32 -10.43 -10.44 2.80
N GLY A 33 -10.47 -9.96 4.05
CA GLY A 33 -9.25 -9.56 4.75
C GLY A 33 -8.37 -10.79 4.98
N GLN A 34 -7.11 -10.75 4.54
CA GLN A 34 -6.18 -11.86 4.67
C GLN A 34 -4.99 -11.49 5.56
N GLN A 35 -4.60 -12.42 6.42
CA GLN A 35 -3.33 -12.32 7.13
C GLN A 35 -2.22 -12.75 6.15
N ILE A 36 -1.32 -11.83 5.82
CA ILE A 36 -0.17 -12.11 4.95
C ILE A 36 1.08 -11.91 5.80
N SER A 37 1.60 -13.00 6.35
CA SER A 37 2.69 -13.02 7.34
C SER A 37 3.98 -12.37 6.85
N ASP A 38 4.24 -12.45 5.55
CA ASP A 38 5.47 -11.91 4.94
C ASP A 38 5.42 -10.39 4.79
N ILE A 39 4.23 -9.80 4.87
CA ILE A 39 3.99 -8.37 4.66
C ILE A 39 3.73 -7.65 5.98
N LEU A 40 2.88 -8.22 6.83
CA LEU A 40 2.45 -7.60 8.08
C LEU A 40 2.91 -8.43 9.27
N LYS A 41 3.68 -7.82 10.17
CA LYS A 41 3.98 -8.42 11.48
C LYS A 41 2.77 -8.28 12.40
N GLY A 42 2.29 -9.39 12.94
CA GLY A 42 1.18 -9.44 13.90
C GLY A 42 -0.12 -10.05 13.34
N ASN A 43 -1.23 -9.81 14.02
CA ASN A 43 -2.52 -10.48 13.75
C ASN A 43 -3.47 -9.66 12.85
N GLY A 44 -2.97 -8.60 12.22
CA GLY A 44 -3.79 -7.76 11.34
C GLY A 44 -4.12 -8.46 10.02
N LYS A 45 -5.28 -8.13 9.44
CA LYS A 45 -5.72 -8.61 8.13
C LYS A 45 -5.61 -7.49 7.10
N ILE A 46 -4.85 -7.72 6.05
CA ILE A 46 -4.73 -6.82 4.90
C ILE A 46 -6.01 -6.93 4.06
N ARG A 47 -6.59 -5.80 3.69
CA ARG A 47 -7.74 -5.74 2.77
C ARG A 47 -7.40 -5.06 1.45
N PHE A 48 -6.53 -4.06 1.51
CA PHE A 48 -6.11 -3.26 0.37
C PHE A 48 -4.60 -3.30 0.24
N ILE A 49 -4.12 -3.42 -1.00
CA ILE A 49 -2.70 -3.39 -1.33
C ILE A 49 -2.51 -2.39 -2.47
N PHE A 50 -1.58 -1.46 -2.31
CA PHE A 50 -1.14 -0.56 -3.37
C PHE A 50 0.34 -0.79 -3.67
N LEU A 51 0.66 -0.96 -4.95
CA LEU A 51 2.02 -0.97 -5.46
C LEU A 51 2.22 0.26 -6.33
N LEU A 52 3.10 1.16 -5.88
CA LEU A 52 3.63 2.27 -6.66
C LEU A 52 5.03 1.88 -7.12
N PHE A 53 5.25 1.74 -8.42
CA PHE A 53 6.55 1.36 -8.97
C PHE A 53 6.84 2.04 -10.30
N GLY A 54 8.09 2.40 -10.52
CA GLY A 54 8.51 3.13 -11.71
C GLY A 54 9.92 3.69 -11.57
N PRO A 55 10.42 4.43 -12.58
CA PRO A 55 11.72 5.06 -12.50
C PRO A 55 11.70 6.20 -11.47
N PRO A 56 12.88 6.61 -10.95
CA PRO A 56 13.03 7.89 -10.28
C PRO A 56 12.48 9.00 -11.20
N THR A 57 11.55 9.81 -10.68
CA THR A 57 10.87 10.82 -11.47
C THR A 57 11.32 12.21 -11.02
N PRO A 58 11.86 13.07 -11.92
CA PRO A 58 12.28 14.40 -11.55
C PRO A 58 11.12 15.20 -10.92
N ASN A 59 11.38 15.84 -9.77
CA ASN A 59 10.42 16.62 -8.99
C ASN A 59 9.25 15.81 -8.38
N LEU A 60 9.35 14.48 -8.33
CA LEU A 60 8.35 13.63 -7.70
C LEU A 60 9.00 12.59 -6.81
N GLU A 61 8.96 12.84 -5.50
CA GLU A 61 9.39 11.88 -4.50
C GLU A 61 8.35 10.77 -4.36
N ASN A 62 8.62 9.60 -4.94
CA ASN A 62 7.69 8.46 -4.95
C ASN A 62 7.26 8.04 -3.53
N TYR A 63 8.15 8.21 -2.55
CA TYR A 63 7.83 7.95 -1.16
C TYR A 63 6.73 8.87 -0.62
N ASP A 64 6.76 10.16 -0.97
CA ASP A 64 5.73 11.12 -0.57
C ASP A 64 4.40 10.86 -1.29
N VAL A 65 4.42 10.37 -2.53
CA VAL A 65 3.22 9.85 -3.20
C VAL A 65 2.62 8.69 -2.42
N GLY A 66 3.45 7.74 -1.97
CA GLY A 66 3.03 6.63 -1.11
C GLY A 66 2.42 7.10 0.21
N ARG A 67 2.99 8.13 0.84
CA ARG A 67 2.43 8.74 2.06
C ARG A 67 1.09 9.42 1.80
N ALA A 68 0.98 10.17 0.70
CA ALA A 68 -0.27 10.82 0.31
C ALA A 68 -1.38 9.80 0.05
N LEU A 69 -1.06 8.68 -0.63
CA LEU A 69 -1.96 7.53 -0.75
C LEU A 69 -2.39 7.02 0.62
N GLY A 70 -1.45 6.82 1.54
CA GLY A 70 -1.75 6.39 2.91
C GLY A 70 -2.74 7.32 3.62
N VAL A 71 -2.51 8.62 3.55
CA VAL A 71 -3.40 9.63 4.15
C VAL A 71 -4.82 9.56 3.55
N MET A 72 -4.94 9.42 2.23
CA MET A 72 -6.26 9.30 1.58
C MET A 72 -7.08 8.12 2.11
N PHE A 73 -6.44 6.99 2.44
CA PHE A 73 -7.11 5.82 3.02
C PHE A 73 -7.37 5.90 4.53
N THR A 74 -6.81 6.91 5.21
CA THR A 74 -7.11 7.18 6.63
C THR A 74 -8.24 8.18 6.82
N ASN A 75 -8.64 8.89 5.76
CA ASN A 75 -9.72 9.85 5.82
C ASN A 75 -11.06 9.09 5.86
N LYS A 76 -11.78 9.22 6.97
CA LYS A 76 -13.09 8.56 7.20
C LYS A 76 -14.23 9.40 6.68
#